data_AF-A0A1Y5IJ39-F1
#
_entry.id   AF-A0A1Y5IJ39-F1
#
_cell.length_a   1.000
_cell.length_b   1.000
_cell.length_c   1.000
_cell.angle_alpha   90.00
_cell.angle_beta   90.00
_cell.angle_gamma   90.00
#
_symmetry.space_group_name_H-M   'P 1'
#
loop_
_entity.id
_entity.type
_entity.pdbx_description
1 polymer ?
#
loop_
_entity_poly.entity_id
_entity_poly.type
_entity_poly.pdbx_seq_one_letter_code
_entity_poly.pdbx_strand_id
1 'polypeptide(L)'
;MKELRKMYRDQYWRLLDALRTKHRRFEVRRGHAGSRDAEEKANARREAAGEAAACGEDGCDERPMACAKFCFRHILKDETQILYVAGSDGAPRMRES
;
A
#
# COMPACT_ATOMS: atom_id res chain seq x y z
N MET A 1 30.11 27.74 16.20
CA MET A 1 28.77 27.14 15.97
C MET A 1 28.45 26.75 14.52
N LYS A 2 28.97 27.45 13.48
CA LYS A 2 28.68 27.10 12.07
C LYS A 2 29.37 25.80 11.60
N GLU A 3 30.64 25.60 11.98
CA GLU A 3 31.41 24.39 11.64
C GLU A 3 30.81 23.11 12.24
N LEU A 4 30.34 23.17 13.49
CA LEU A 4 29.67 22.04 14.14
C LEU A 4 28.43 21.60 13.36
N ARG A 5 27.58 22.55 12.95
CA ARG A 5 26.39 22.26 12.12
C ARG A 5 26.75 21.64 10.78
N LYS A 6 27.84 22.08 10.15
CA LYS A 6 28.33 21.51 8.90
C LYS A 6 28.75 20.04 9.08
N MET A 7 29.52 19.75 10.13
CA MET A 7 29.95 18.38 10.42
C MET A 7 28.77 17.45 10.75
N TYR A 8 27.78 17.90 11.53
CA TYR A 8 26.57 17.12 11.79
C TYR A 8 25.75 16.86 10.53
N ARG A 9 25.63 17.85 9.64
CA ARG A 9 24.95 17.69 8.36
C ARG A 9 25.65 16.66 7.49
N ASP A 10 26.97 16.67 7.43
CA ASP A 10 27.74 15.71 6.62
C ASP A 10 27.67 14.29 7.21
N GLN A 11 27.71 14.16 8.53
CA GLN A 11 27.49 12.88 9.22
C GLN A 11 26.09 12.32 8.94
N TYR A 12 25.06 13.18 9.01
CA TYR A 12 23.68 12.83 8.70
C TYR A 12 23.53 12.31 7.26
N TRP A 13 24.13 12.98 6.28
CA TRP A 13 24.07 12.56 4.88
C TRP A 13 24.75 11.21 4.64
N ARG A 14 25.91 10.96 5.26
CA ARG A 14 26.59 9.66 5.17
C ARG A 14 25.76 8.53 5.76
N LEU A 15 25.11 8.77 6.90
CA LEU A 15 24.20 7.81 7.53
C LEU A 15 22.99 7.51 6.66
N LEU A 16 22.34 8.54 6.09
CA LEU A 16 21.22 8.37 5.18
C LEU A 16 21.61 7.58 3.92
N ASP A 17 22.77 7.87 3.34
CA ASP A 17 23.22 7.21 2.11
C ASP A 17 23.52 5.71 2.34
N ALA A 18 24.13 5.39 3.49
CA ALA A 18 24.32 4.01 3.93
C ALA A 18 22.99 3.29 4.18
N LEU A 19 22.00 3.97 4.76
CA LEU A 19 20.67 3.42 5.02
C LEU A 19 19.94 3.13 3.70
N ARG A 20 19.92 4.09 2.76
CA ARG A 20 19.33 3.93 1.42
C ARG A 20 19.97 2.79 0.65
N THR A 21 21.29 2.66 0.70
CA THR A 21 22.02 1.59 0.02
C THR A 21 21.66 0.22 0.58
N LYS A 22 21.60 0.09 1.90
CA LYS A 22 21.19 -1.16 2.57
C LYS A 22 19.73 -1.49 2.28
N HIS A 23 18.85 -0.50 2.33
CA HIS A 23 17.42 -0.65 2.04
C HIS A 23 17.21 -1.09 0.59
N ARG A 24 17.84 -0.42 -0.38
CA ARG A 24 17.80 -0.81 -1.79
C ARG A 24 18.29 -2.24 -2.01
N ARG A 25 19.42 -2.62 -1.39
CA ARG A 25 19.95 -4.00 -1.47
C ARG A 25 19.03 -5.03 -0.83
N PHE A 26 18.31 -4.65 0.22
CA PHE A 26 17.35 -5.48 0.93
C PHE A 26 16.06 -5.65 0.11
N GLU A 27 15.53 -4.56 -0.45
CA GLU A 27 14.36 -4.57 -1.33
C GLU A 27 14.60 -5.40 -2.59
N VAL A 28 15.76 -5.22 -3.24
CA VAL A 28 16.16 -6.00 -4.42
C VAL A 28 16.29 -7.49 -4.08
N ARG A 29 16.83 -7.85 -2.90
CA ARG A 29 16.97 -9.26 -2.50
C ARG A 29 15.70 -9.91 -2.01
N ARG A 30 14.80 -9.18 -1.33
CA ARG A 30 13.53 -9.70 -0.82
C ARG A 30 12.37 -9.58 -1.81
N GLY A 31 12.62 -9.07 -3.03
CA GLY A 31 11.59 -8.92 -4.05
C GLY A 31 10.59 -7.78 -3.79
N HIS A 32 10.91 -6.87 -2.85
CA HIS A 32 10.14 -5.64 -2.62
C HIS A 32 10.53 -4.49 -3.54
N ALA A 33 11.57 -4.65 -4.36
CA ALA A 33 11.85 -3.75 -5.47
C ALA A 33 10.82 -3.98 -6.59
N GLY A 34 9.59 -3.51 -6.36
CA GLY A 34 8.42 -3.53 -7.25
C GLY A 34 8.68 -4.11 -8.64
N SER A 35 8.73 -5.44 -8.73
CA SER A 35 8.77 -6.10 -10.03
C SER A 35 7.38 -5.89 -10.61
N ARG A 36 7.26 -4.96 -11.55
CA ARG A 36 6.06 -4.79 -12.37
C ARG A 36 5.56 -6.13 -12.88
N ASP A 37 6.47 -7.03 -13.24
CA ASP A 37 6.15 -8.40 -13.66
C ASP A 37 5.44 -9.22 -12.58
N ALA A 38 5.77 -9.04 -11.30
CA ALA A 38 5.10 -9.73 -10.20
C ALA A 38 3.70 -9.16 -9.96
N GLU A 39 3.54 -7.84 -10.10
CA GLU A 39 2.25 -7.16 -9.99
C GLU A 39 1.34 -7.49 -11.19
N GLU A 40 1.88 -7.52 -12.41
CA GLU A 40 1.19 -7.95 -13.63
C GLU A 40 0.79 -9.42 -13.56
N LYS A 41 1.67 -10.32 -13.11
CA LYS A 41 1.31 -11.73 -12.90
C LYS A 41 0.21 -11.90 -11.86
N ALA A 42 0.26 -11.12 -10.78
CA ALA A 42 -0.79 -11.12 -9.78
C ALA A 42 -2.11 -10.61 -10.37
N ASN A 43 -2.08 -9.57 -11.21
CA ASN A 43 -3.28 -9.04 -11.86
C ASN A 43 -3.86 -10.01 -12.88
N ALA A 44 -3.02 -10.62 -13.74
CA ALA A 44 -3.44 -11.64 -14.69
C ALA A 44 -4.05 -12.87 -14.00
N ARG A 45 -3.53 -13.28 -12.83
CA ARG A 45 -4.11 -14.37 -12.04
C ARG A 45 -5.50 -14.02 -11.50
N ARG A 46 -5.73 -12.76 -11.14
CA ARG A 46 -7.02 -12.26 -10.64
C ARG A 46 -8.05 -12.12 -11.76
N GLU A 47 -7.62 -11.61 -12.91
CA GLU A 47 -8.43 -11.57 -14.13
C GLU A 47 -8.87 -12.99 -14.55
N ALA A 48 -7.94 -13.95 -14.53
CA ALA A 48 -8.25 -15.36 -14.78
C ALA A 48 -9.20 -15.97 -13.73
N ALA A 49 -9.17 -15.47 -12.49
CA ALA A 49 -10.09 -15.87 -11.42
C ALA A 49 -11.44 -15.14 -11.47
N GLY A 50 -11.63 -14.20 -12.41
CA GLY A 50 -12.86 -13.42 -12.55
C GLY A 50 -13.07 -12.38 -11.43
N GLU A 51 -12.00 -11.94 -10.76
CA GLU A 51 -12.10 -10.87 -9.77
C GLU A 51 -12.42 -9.52 -10.43
N ALA A 52 -13.23 -8.69 -9.78
CA ALA A 52 -13.61 -7.39 -10.31
C ALA A 52 -12.40 -6.44 -10.43
N ALA A 53 -12.25 -5.81 -11.60
CA ALA A 53 -11.15 -4.88 -11.88
C ALA A 53 -11.36 -3.50 -11.23
N ALA A 54 -12.61 -3.11 -11.02
CA ALA A 54 -13.00 -1.81 -10.47
C ALA A 54 -13.98 -1.99 -9.30
N CYS A 55 -14.02 -0.98 -8.44
CA CYS A 55 -14.99 -0.88 -7.36
C CYS A 55 -16.41 -0.85 -7.93
N GLY A 56 -17.35 -1.52 -7.25
CA GLY A 56 -18.77 -1.49 -7.61
C GLY A 56 -19.51 -0.17 -7.33
N GLU A 57 -18.77 0.91 -7.04
CA GLU A 57 -19.35 2.23 -6.82
C GLU A 57 -19.30 3.04 -8.12
N ASP A 58 -20.40 3.69 -8.47
CA ASP A 58 -20.48 4.52 -9.68
C ASP A 58 -19.42 5.63 -9.66
N GLY A 59 -18.55 5.65 -10.67
CA GLY A 59 -17.48 6.64 -10.81
C GLY A 59 -16.25 6.39 -9.93
N CYS A 60 -16.08 5.17 -9.39
CA CYS A 60 -14.87 4.78 -8.66
C CYS A 60 -13.99 3.82 -9.46
N ASP A 61 -12.86 4.34 -9.95
CA ASP A 61 -11.86 3.55 -10.71
C ASP A 61 -10.84 2.85 -9.80
N GLU A 62 -11.02 2.88 -8.48
CA GLU A 62 -10.13 2.20 -7.53
C GLU A 62 -10.35 0.69 -7.59
N ARG A 63 -9.26 -0.06 -7.48
CA ARG A 63 -9.32 -1.52 -7.44
C ARG A 63 -10.05 -1.99 -6.17
N PRO A 64 -10.98 -2.95 -6.27
CA PRO A 64 -11.68 -3.46 -5.11
C PRO A 64 -10.73 -4.27 -4.20
N MET A 65 -11.13 -4.44 -2.94
CA MET A 65 -10.38 -5.29 -2.02
C MET A 65 -10.51 -6.77 -2.40
N ALA A 66 -9.56 -7.58 -1.93
CA ALA A 66 -9.55 -9.02 -2.21
C ALA A 66 -10.87 -9.67 -1.77
N CYS A 67 -11.49 -10.44 -2.66
CA CYS A 67 -12.77 -11.10 -2.46
C CYS A 67 -13.94 -10.15 -2.13
N ALA A 68 -13.82 -8.85 -2.42
CA ALA A 68 -14.87 -7.85 -2.22
C ALA A 68 -15.26 -7.19 -3.55
N LYS A 69 -16.44 -6.58 -3.59
CA LYS A 69 -16.89 -5.79 -4.76
C LYS A 69 -16.42 -4.33 -4.69
N PHE A 70 -16.05 -3.85 -3.50
CA PHE A 70 -15.74 -2.45 -3.25
C PHE A 70 -14.28 -2.24 -2.85
N CYS A 71 -13.74 -1.05 -3.12
CA CYS A 71 -12.43 -0.63 -2.64
C CYS A 71 -12.44 -0.38 -1.13
N PHE A 72 -11.26 -0.15 -0.53
CA PHE A 72 -11.17 0.11 0.90
C PHE A 72 -12.04 1.30 1.34
N ARG A 73 -12.11 2.37 0.54
CA ARG A 73 -12.91 3.56 0.86
C ARG A 73 -14.42 3.30 0.83
N HIS A 74 -14.89 2.41 -0.04
CA HIS A 74 -16.31 2.11 -0.23
C HIS A 74 -16.74 0.79 0.41
N ILE A 75 -15.86 0.10 1.14
CA ILE A 75 -16.14 -1.22 1.69
C ILE A 75 -17.38 -1.26 2.61
N LEU A 76 -17.71 -0.14 3.24
CA LEU A 76 -18.88 0.00 4.11
C LEU A 76 -20.21 0.00 3.33
N LYS A 77 -20.18 0.13 2.00
CA LYS A 77 -21.36 -0.02 1.12
C LYS A 77 -21.65 -1.48 0.77
N ASP A 78 -20.73 -2.38 1.10
CA ASP A 78 -20.92 -3.80 0.89
C ASP A 78 -21.78 -4.40 2.01
N GLU A 79 -22.99 -4.84 1.68
CA GLU A 79 -23.91 -5.46 2.62
C GLU A 79 -23.40 -6.80 3.16
N THR A 80 -22.50 -7.47 2.44
CA THR A 80 -21.97 -8.78 2.82
C THR A 80 -20.78 -8.70 3.77
N GLN A 81 -20.29 -7.48 4.04
CA GLN A 81 -19.06 -7.25 4.74
C GLN A 81 -19.27 -7.11 6.25
N ILE A 82 -18.47 -7.84 7.05
CA ILE A 82 -18.61 -7.90 8.53
C ILE A 82 -17.40 -7.40 9.32
N LEU A 83 -16.26 -7.19 8.66
CA LEU A 83 -14.98 -6.88 9.31
C LEU A 83 -14.77 -5.38 9.56
N TYR A 84 -15.42 -4.48 8.81
CA TYR A 84 -15.16 -3.04 8.89
C TYR A 84 -16.37 -2.30 9.46
N VAL A 85 -16.10 -1.22 10.19
CA VAL A 85 -17.08 -0.30 10.76
C VAL A 85 -16.69 1.13 10.42
N ALA A 86 -17.66 2.03 10.40
CA ALA A 86 -17.39 3.46 10.23
C ALA A 86 -16.70 4.01 11.48
N GLY A 87 -15.51 4.60 11.31
CA GLY A 87 -14.86 5.39 12.36
C GLY A 87 -15.56 6.73 12.57
N SER A 88 -15.10 7.50 13.57
CA SER A 88 -15.58 8.87 13.85
C SER A 88 -15.53 9.79 12.63
N ASP A 89 -14.54 9.58 11.77
CA ASP A 89 -14.26 10.41 10.60
C ASP A 89 -14.96 9.88 9.33
N GLY A 90 -15.84 8.88 9.48
CA GLY A 90 -16.50 8.18 8.37
C GLY A 90 -15.60 7.20 7.59
N ALA A 91 -14.30 7.12 7.93
CA ALA A 91 -13.38 6.18 7.33
C ALA A 91 -13.58 4.74 7.86
N PRO A 92 -13.47 3.71 7.01
CA PRO A 92 -13.55 2.32 7.44
C PRO A 92 -12.41 1.94 8.39
N ARG A 93 -12.75 1.32 9.52
CA ARG A 93 -11.81 0.75 10.50
C ARG A 93 -12.18 -0.71 10.76
N MET A 94 -11.21 -1.57 11.06
CA MET A 94 -11.54 -2.94 11.45
C MET A 94 -12.32 -2.92 12.77
N ARG A 95 -13.36 -3.74 12.86
CA ARG A 95 -14.10 -3.97 14.10
C ARG A 95 -13.16 -4.64 15.11
N GLU A 96 -13.08 -4.06 16.30
CA GLU A 96 -12.38 -4.68 17.44
C GLU A 96 -13.27 -5.82 17.98
N SER A 97 -12.65 -6.96 18.29
CA SER A 97 -13.32 -8.20 18.73
C SER A 97 -14.00 -8.07 20.09
#